data_AF-T0YEX5-F1
#
_entry.id   AF-T0YEX5-F1
#
_cell.length_a   1.000
_cell.length_b   1.000
_cell.length_c   1.000
_cell.angle_alpha   90.00
_cell.angle_beta   90.00
_cell.angle_gamma   90.00
#
_symmetry.space_group_name_H-M   'P 1'
#
loop_
_entity.id
_entity.type
_entity.pdbx_description
1 polymer ?
#
loop_
_entity_poly.entity_id
_entity_poly.type
_entity_poly.pdbx_seq_one_letter_code
_entity_poly.pdbx_strand_id
1 'polypeptide(L)'
;MLYGGRVRKDSERIECNGAVDEAQAALGYARAVVQGTGASGPGNLTSDALDGMLVSIERDLWVLMAEVATSNSNRSKLVAGTSLVTPAMVDVLTSRVQAIEALQVVPKEFVVPGESLAGAALDIARTVVRRAERLAVAAELPVASAVV
;
A
#
# COMPACT_ATOMS: atom_id res chain seq x y z
N MET A 1 10.50 -17.77 -2.54
CA MET A 1 11.37 -16.62 -2.28
C MET A 1 11.93 -16.11 -3.59
N LEU A 2 11.99 -14.79 -3.77
CA LEU A 2 12.68 -14.15 -4.89
C LEU A 2 14.18 -14.48 -4.79
N TYR A 3 14.81 -14.78 -5.92
CA TYR A 3 16.18 -15.31 -6.02
C TYR A 3 16.42 -16.69 -5.37
N GLY A 4 15.36 -17.47 -5.16
CA GLY A 4 15.44 -18.85 -4.69
C GLY A 4 15.38 -18.99 -3.16
N GLY A 5 15.31 -20.23 -2.70
CA GLY A 5 15.03 -20.58 -1.30
C GLY A 5 13.59 -21.06 -1.11
N ARG A 6 13.45 -22.22 -0.46
CA ARG A 6 12.16 -22.80 -0.10
C ARG A 6 11.84 -22.44 1.33
N VAL A 7 10.62 -21.97 1.54
CA VAL A 7 10.04 -21.71 2.86
C VAL A 7 8.67 -22.37 2.91
N ARG A 8 8.18 -22.67 4.11
CA ARG A 8 6.81 -23.14 4.28
C ARG A 8 5.83 -22.04 3.85
N LYS A 9 4.65 -22.45 3.38
CA LYS A 9 3.60 -21.51 2.95
C LYS A 9 3.04 -20.67 4.11
N ASP A 10 3.11 -21.18 5.33
CA ASP A 10 2.67 -20.54 6.56
C ASP A 10 3.82 -19.84 7.31
N SER A 11 4.95 -19.60 6.65
CA SER A 11 6.00 -18.78 7.25
C SER A 11 5.58 -17.31 7.29
N GLU A 12 5.95 -16.61 8.35
CA GLU A 12 5.57 -15.20 8.62
C GLU A 12 5.84 -14.28 7.41
N ARG A 13 6.93 -14.52 6.70
CA ARG A 13 7.30 -13.78 5.50
C ARG A 13 6.34 -14.01 4.34
N ILE A 14 5.86 -15.23 4.14
CA ILE A 14 4.87 -15.53 3.10
C ILE A 14 3.50 -14.99 3.49
N GLU A 15 3.12 -15.09 4.76
CA GLU A 15 1.89 -14.49 5.29
C GLU A 15 1.89 -12.97 5.12
N CYS A 16 2.99 -12.30 5.50
CA CYS A 16 3.17 -10.87 5.28
C CYS A 16 3.08 -10.51 3.79
N ASN A 17 3.78 -11.25 2.92
CA ASN A 17 3.76 -10.98 1.49
C ASN A 17 2.34 -11.15 0.89
N GLY A 18 1.61 -12.17 1.33
CA GLY A 18 0.21 -12.40 0.93
C GLY A 18 -0.72 -11.29 1.42
N ALA A 19 -0.52 -10.76 2.62
CA ALA A 19 -1.30 -9.62 3.12
C ALA A 19 -1.02 -8.32 2.35
N VAL A 20 0.22 -8.10 1.91
CA VAL A 20 0.57 -6.97 1.03
C VAL A 20 -0.09 -7.12 -0.35
N ASP A 21 -0.09 -8.33 -0.91
CA ASP A 21 -0.79 -8.64 -2.17
C ASP A 21 -2.31 -8.39 -2.04
N GLU A 22 -2.91 -8.81 -0.93
CA GLU A 22 -4.31 -8.55 -0.64
C GLU A 22 -4.62 -7.04 -0.50
N ALA A 23 -3.72 -6.27 0.10
CA ALA A 23 -3.84 -4.81 0.17
C ALA A 23 -3.79 -4.18 -1.23
N GLN A 24 -2.89 -4.66 -2.09
CA GLN A 24 -2.80 -4.23 -3.48
C GLN A 24 -4.08 -4.58 -4.25
N ALA A 25 -4.65 -5.77 -4.05
CA ALA A 25 -5.91 -6.17 -4.67
C ALA A 25 -7.09 -5.31 -4.19
N ALA A 26 -7.15 -4.98 -2.90
CA ALA A 26 -8.18 -4.09 -2.35
C ALA A 26 -8.09 -2.66 -2.92
N LEU A 27 -6.87 -2.14 -3.12
CA LEU A 27 -6.65 -0.86 -3.80
C LEU A 27 -7.07 -0.94 -5.28
N GLY A 28 -6.77 -2.04 -5.97
CA GLY A 28 -7.21 -2.27 -7.34
C GLY A 28 -8.73 -2.32 -7.48
N TYR A 29 -9.44 -2.91 -6.50
CA TYR A 29 -10.90 -2.85 -6.42
C TYR A 29 -11.40 -1.42 -6.23
N ALA A 30 -10.82 -0.66 -5.28
CA ALA A 30 -11.18 0.74 -5.07
C ALA A 30 -10.96 1.59 -6.33
N ARG A 31 -9.86 1.36 -7.05
CA ARG A 31 -9.55 1.98 -8.34
C ARG A 31 -10.64 1.70 -9.39
N ALA A 32 -11.05 0.45 -9.52
CA ALA A 32 -12.12 0.08 -10.44
C ALA A 32 -13.46 0.75 -10.09
N VAL A 33 -13.77 0.90 -8.79
CA VAL A 33 -14.97 1.62 -8.33
C VAL A 33 -14.87 3.11 -8.65
N VAL A 34 -13.72 3.75 -8.44
CA VAL A 34 -13.48 5.16 -8.79
C VAL A 34 -13.75 5.39 -10.27
N GLN A 35 -13.15 4.59 -11.16
CA GLN A 35 -13.35 4.67 -12.60
C GLN A 35 -14.82 4.44 -13.00
N GLY A 36 -15.48 3.42 -12.43
CA GLY A 36 -16.86 3.08 -12.77
C GLY A 36 -17.90 4.11 -12.31
N THR A 37 -17.61 4.84 -11.24
CA THR A 37 -18.53 5.84 -10.66
C THR A 37 -18.21 7.28 -11.06
N GLY A 38 -17.03 7.53 -11.64
CA GLY A 38 -16.53 8.88 -11.87
C GLY A 38 -16.25 9.64 -10.55
N ALA A 39 -16.02 8.91 -9.46
CA ALA A 39 -15.81 9.51 -8.15
C ALA A 39 -14.60 10.44 -8.18
N SER A 40 -14.77 11.62 -7.60
CA SER A 40 -13.72 12.60 -7.43
C SER A 40 -13.37 12.71 -5.94
N GLY A 41 -12.12 13.02 -5.64
CA GLY A 41 -11.66 13.28 -4.29
C GLY A 41 -11.92 14.74 -3.84
N PRO A 42 -11.45 15.11 -2.65
CA PRO A 42 -11.58 16.46 -2.11
C PRO A 42 -10.91 17.51 -3.02
N GLY A 43 -11.39 18.75 -2.95
CA GLY A 43 -10.80 19.90 -3.65
C GLY A 43 -10.71 19.77 -5.17
N ASN A 44 -11.70 19.10 -5.80
CA ASN A 44 -11.72 18.80 -7.24
C ASN A 44 -10.59 17.84 -7.71
N LEU A 45 -10.09 16.96 -6.83
CA LEU A 45 -9.22 15.87 -7.26
C LEU A 45 -10.01 14.96 -8.23
N THR A 46 -9.66 15.00 -9.51
CA THR A 46 -10.41 14.28 -10.54
C THR A 46 -10.30 12.76 -10.38
N SER A 47 -11.27 12.03 -10.93
CA SER A 47 -11.22 10.57 -11.01
C SER A 47 -9.90 10.07 -11.62
N ASP A 48 -9.41 10.71 -12.69
CA ASP A 48 -8.15 10.33 -13.34
C ASP A 48 -6.92 10.58 -12.46
N ALA A 49 -6.92 11.67 -11.69
CA ALA A 49 -5.83 11.98 -10.76
C ALA A 49 -5.82 11.00 -9.57
N LEU A 50 -7.00 10.63 -9.07
CA LEU A 50 -7.15 9.62 -8.03
C LEU A 50 -6.73 8.22 -8.53
N ASP A 51 -7.16 7.85 -9.73
CA ASP A 51 -6.74 6.61 -10.40
C ASP A 51 -5.22 6.52 -10.55
N GLY A 52 -4.59 7.56 -11.10
CA GLY A 52 -3.14 7.61 -11.27
C GLY A 52 -2.39 7.52 -9.93
N MET A 53 -2.93 8.11 -8.87
CA MET A 53 -2.37 8.00 -7.53
C MET A 53 -2.46 6.55 -7.00
N LEU A 54 -3.61 5.89 -7.15
CA LEU A 54 -3.81 4.50 -6.72
C LEU A 54 -2.89 3.56 -7.50
N VAL A 55 -2.76 3.72 -8.82
CA VAL A 55 -1.82 2.94 -9.65
C VAL A 55 -0.38 3.09 -9.17
N SER A 56 0.03 4.31 -8.79
CA SER A 56 1.37 4.54 -8.24
C SER A 56 1.58 3.76 -6.94
N ILE A 57 0.59 3.78 -6.04
CA ILE A 57 0.67 3.07 -4.75
C ILE A 57 0.71 1.55 -4.98
N GLU A 58 -0.13 1.02 -5.87
CA GLU A 58 -0.12 -0.41 -6.22
C GLU A 58 1.25 -0.87 -6.77
N ARG A 59 1.93 -0.03 -7.55
CA ARG A 59 3.29 -0.30 -8.04
C ARG A 59 4.32 -0.26 -6.92
N ASP A 60 4.20 0.67 -5.98
CA ASP A 60 5.09 0.72 -4.81
C ASP A 60 4.93 -0.55 -3.94
N LEU A 61 3.72 -1.11 -3.85
CA LEU A 61 3.48 -2.39 -3.17
C LEU A 61 4.16 -3.57 -3.86
N TRP A 62 4.37 -3.55 -5.18
CA TRP A 62 5.18 -4.58 -5.86
C TRP A 62 6.65 -4.53 -5.43
N VAL A 63 7.19 -3.34 -5.23
CA VAL A 63 8.56 -3.15 -4.72
C VAL A 63 8.66 -3.72 -3.30
N LEU A 64 7.68 -3.42 -2.44
CA LEU A 64 7.59 -3.98 -1.09
C LEU A 64 7.50 -5.51 -1.13
N MET A 65 6.63 -6.08 -1.97
CA MET A 65 6.51 -7.54 -2.10
C MET A 65 7.81 -8.19 -2.58
N ALA A 66 8.53 -7.57 -3.52
CA ALA A 66 9.83 -8.08 -3.97
C ALA A 66 10.85 -8.13 -2.82
N GLU A 67 10.87 -7.11 -1.97
CA GLU A 67 11.73 -7.06 -0.79
C GLU A 67 11.33 -8.10 0.26
N VAL A 68 10.03 -8.16 0.62
CA VAL A 68 9.50 -9.15 1.56
C VAL A 68 9.78 -10.55 1.08
N ALA A 69 9.62 -10.83 -0.22
CA ALA A 69 9.88 -12.15 -0.80
C ALA A 69 11.38 -12.52 -0.88
N THR A 70 12.31 -11.63 -0.53
CA THR A 70 13.76 -11.85 -0.63
C THR A 70 14.39 -12.22 0.71
N SER A 71 15.18 -13.28 0.74
CA SER A 71 15.91 -13.68 1.96
C SER A 71 17.03 -12.69 2.28
N ASN A 72 17.38 -12.57 3.56
CA ASN A 72 18.47 -11.69 4.01
C ASN A 72 19.80 -11.93 3.25
N SER A 73 20.12 -13.19 2.95
CA SER A 73 21.30 -13.59 2.16
C SER A 73 21.30 -13.09 0.71
N ASN A 74 20.13 -12.82 0.13
CA ASN A 74 19.96 -12.34 -1.24
C ASN A 74 19.64 -10.85 -1.31
N ARG A 75 19.59 -10.17 -0.16
CA ARG A 75 19.16 -8.77 -0.06
C ARG A 75 20.02 -7.80 -0.88
N SER A 76 21.31 -8.09 -1.05
CA SER A 76 22.24 -7.30 -1.87
C SER A 76 21.90 -7.31 -3.37
N LYS A 77 21.01 -8.22 -3.82
CA LYS A 77 20.53 -8.27 -5.22
C LYS A 77 19.39 -7.30 -5.49
N LEU A 78 18.82 -6.69 -4.45
CA LEU A 78 17.70 -5.76 -4.60
C LEU A 78 18.18 -4.40 -5.07
N VAL A 79 17.34 -3.74 -5.86
CA VAL A 79 17.59 -2.42 -6.44
C VAL A 79 16.65 -1.43 -5.79
N ALA A 80 17.20 -0.37 -5.21
CA ALA A 80 16.44 0.69 -4.55
C ALA A 80 15.37 1.27 -5.50
N GLY A 81 14.12 1.34 -5.04
CA GLY A 81 12.97 1.82 -5.80
C GLY A 81 12.39 0.84 -6.82
N THR A 82 13.02 -0.32 -7.03
CA THR A 82 12.56 -1.34 -8.01
C THR A 82 12.20 -2.66 -7.33
N SER A 83 13.01 -3.09 -6.36
CA SER A 83 12.77 -4.29 -5.56
C SER A 83 13.17 -4.12 -4.09
N LEU A 84 13.51 -2.89 -3.70
CA LEU A 84 13.86 -2.50 -2.34
C LEU A 84 13.18 -1.15 -2.07
N VAL A 85 12.34 -1.11 -1.03
CA VAL A 85 11.68 0.12 -0.61
C VAL A 85 12.70 1.13 -0.09
N THR A 86 12.38 2.41 -0.24
CA THR A 86 13.28 3.51 0.11
C THR A 86 12.55 4.59 0.90
N PRO A 87 13.26 5.38 1.72
CA PRO A 87 12.66 6.53 2.40
C PRO A 87 11.97 7.50 1.43
N ALA A 88 12.53 7.71 0.23
CA ALA A 88 11.95 8.58 -0.78
C ALA A 88 10.53 8.14 -1.22
N MET A 89 10.24 6.85 -1.23
CA MET A 89 8.88 6.35 -1.53
C MET A 89 7.89 6.76 -0.42
N VAL A 90 8.33 6.73 0.84
CA VAL A 90 7.54 7.19 1.99
C VAL A 90 7.35 8.71 1.96
N ASP A 91 8.38 9.45 1.55
CA ASP A 91 8.30 10.91 1.39
C ASP A 91 7.25 11.30 0.33
N VAL A 92 7.14 10.54 -0.75
CA VAL A 92 6.11 10.72 -1.78
C VAL A 92 4.71 10.49 -1.21
N LEU A 93 4.50 9.44 -0.41
CA LEU A 93 3.22 9.20 0.27
C LEU A 93 2.88 10.33 1.25
N THR A 94 3.86 10.77 2.05
CA THR A 94 3.70 11.87 3.01
C THR A 94 3.30 13.17 2.31
N SER A 95 3.95 13.49 1.18
CA SER A 95 3.64 14.67 0.38
C SER A 95 2.21 14.61 -0.21
N ARG A 96 1.76 13.41 -0.62
CA ARG A 96 0.38 13.21 -1.10
C ARG A 96 -0.65 13.41 0.00
N VAL A 97 -0.40 12.87 1.20
CA VAL A 97 -1.28 13.07 2.36
C VAL A 97 -1.40 14.57 2.66
N GLN A 98 -0.28 15.29 2.78
CA GLN A 98 -0.27 16.73 3.02
C GLN A 98 -1.04 17.51 1.94
N ALA A 99 -0.88 17.15 0.67
CA ALA A 99 -1.61 17.77 -0.42
C ALA A 99 -3.13 17.52 -0.31
N ILE A 100 -3.56 16.31 0.05
CA ILE A 100 -4.99 15.97 0.20
C ILE A 100 -5.60 16.66 1.44
N GLU A 101 -4.88 16.68 2.56
CA GLU A 101 -5.31 17.36 3.79
C GLU A 101 -5.42 18.88 3.59
N ALA A 102 -4.62 19.48 2.72
CA ALA A 102 -4.73 20.90 2.38
C ALA A 102 -6.01 21.24 1.59
N LEU A 103 -6.69 20.25 1.01
CA LEU A 103 -7.89 20.45 0.17
C LEU A 103 -9.21 20.42 0.96
N GLN A 104 -9.19 19.98 2.23
CA GLN A 104 -10.39 19.86 3.05
C GLN A 104 -10.09 19.96 4.54
N VAL A 105 -11.11 20.30 5.34
CA VAL A 105 -10.98 20.25 6.80
C VAL A 105 -11.06 18.79 7.24
N VAL A 106 -9.95 18.23 7.72
CA VAL A 106 -9.92 16.89 8.29
C VAL A 106 -10.77 16.86 9.58
N PRO A 107 -11.75 15.95 9.70
CA PRO A 107 -12.54 15.80 10.92
C PRO A 107 -11.66 15.51 12.13
N LYS A 108 -12.00 16.08 13.29
CA LYS A 108 -11.31 15.79 14.57
C LYS A 108 -11.89 14.56 15.29
N GLU A 109 -12.88 13.94 14.70
CA GLU A 109 -13.64 12.81 15.24
C GLU A 109 -13.52 11.62 14.29
N PHE A 110 -13.88 10.43 14.78
CA PHE A 110 -13.95 9.26 13.92
C PHE A 110 -15.05 9.43 12.86
N VAL A 111 -14.70 9.08 11.63
CA VAL A 111 -15.64 9.06 10.51
C VAL A 111 -16.20 7.66 10.36
N VAL A 112 -17.51 7.57 10.07
CA VAL A 112 -18.16 6.30 9.76
C VAL A 112 -17.82 5.91 8.31
N PRO A 113 -17.22 4.73 8.08
CA PRO A 113 -16.87 4.29 6.73
C PRO A 113 -18.08 4.14 5.81
N GLY A 114 -17.90 4.47 4.54
CA GLY A 114 -18.85 4.11 3.47
C GLY A 114 -19.90 5.13 3.07
N GLU A 115 -19.63 6.43 3.24
CA GLU A 115 -20.49 7.51 2.70
C GLU A 115 -20.68 7.45 1.18
N SER A 116 -19.73 6.85 0.44
CA SER A 116 -19.85 6.60 -0.99
C SER A 116 -19.26 5.23 -1.34
N LEU A 117 -19.60 4.68 -2.51
CA LEU A 117 -19.03 3.40 -2.97
C LEU A 117 -17.50 3.46 -3.08
N ALA A 118 -16.95 4.54 -3.65
CA ALA A 118 -15.51 4.72 -3.75
C ALA A 118 -14.86 4.90 -2.37
N GLY A 119 -15.47 5.69 -1.49
CA GLY A 119 -15.02 5.86 -0.11
C GLY A 119 -15.03 4.54 0.67
N ALA A 120 -16.11 3.76 0.58
CA ALA A 120 -16.24 2.44 1.19
C ALA A 120 -15.13 1.48 0.73
N ALA A 121 -14.84 1.48 -0.58
CA ALA A 121 -13.78 0.64 -1.13
C ALA A 121 -12.39 1.05 -0.62
N LEU A 122 -12.12 2.36 -0.51
CA LEU A 122 -10.88 2.89 0.08
C LEU A 122 -10.79 2.59 1.59
N ASP A 123 -11.90 2.65 2.32
CA ASP A 123 -11.95 2.27 3.72
C ASP A 123 -11.62 0.80 3.93
N ILE A 124 -12.16 -0.09 3.09
CA ILE A 124 -11.78 -1.51 3.09
C ILE A 124 -10.28 -1.64 2.84
N ALA A 125 -9.76 -1.02 1.77
CA ALA A 125 -8.33 -1.06 1.45
C ALA A 125 -7.46 -0.58 2.62
N ARG A 126 -7.83 0.52 3.28
CA ARG A 126 -7.16 1.04 4.49
C ARG A 126 -7.09 -0.01 5.60
N THR A 127 -8.17 -0.75 5.86
CA THR A 127 -8.14 -1.80 6.91
C THR A 127 -7.25 -2.98 6.54
N VAL A 128 -7.18 -3.33 5.25
CA VAL A 128 -6.32 -4.41 4.73
C VAL A 128 -4.85 -4.00 4.82
N VAL A 129 -4.50 -2.77 4.42
CA VAL A 129 -3.15 -2.20 4.58
C VAL A 129 -2.71 -2.26 6.04
N ARG A 130 -3.56 -1.86 6.99
CA ARG A 130 -3.25 -1.93 8.43
C ARG A 130 -3.06 -3.37 8.94
N ARG A 131 -3.68 -4.37 8.30
CA ARG A 131 -3.42 -5.77 8.63
C ARG A 131 -2.06 -6.22 8.08
N ALA A 132 -1.72 -5.83 6.85
CA ALA A 132 -0.41 -6.10 6.27
C ALA A 132 0.71 -5.46 7.12
N GLU A 133 0.52 -4.23 7.59
CA GLU A 133 1.42 -3.51 8.52
C GLU A 133 1.74 -4.36 9.76
N ARG A 134 0.71 -4.86 10.47
CA ARG A 134 0.93 -5.70 11.66
C ARG A 134 1.70 -6.98 11.38
N LEU A 135 1.46 -7.60 10.22
CA LEU A 135 2.17 -8.80 9.79
C LEU A 135 3.62 -8.49 9.39
N ALA A 136 3.88 -7.32 8.80
CA ALA A 136 5.23 -6.86 8.50
C ALA A 136 6.05 -6.62 9.77
N VAL A 137 5.45 -5.98 10.78
CA VAL A 137 6.05 -5.80 12.11
C VAL A 137 6.34 -7.14 12.77
N ALA A 138 5.40 -8.09 12.71
CA ALA A 138 5.56 -9.42 13.31
C ALA A 138 6.62 -10.28 12.61
N ALA A 139 6.80 -10.14 11.29
CA ALA A 139 7.75 -10.93 10.51
C ALA A 139 9.24 -10.49 10.65
N GLU A 140 9.52 -9.54 11.57
CA GLU A 140 10.84 -8.99 11.87
C GLU A 140 11.66 -8.65 10.61
N LEU A 141 10.99 -8.04 9.62
CA LEU A 141 11.64 -7.68 8.38
C LEU A 141 12.76 -6.65 8.64
N PRO A 142 13.87 -6.67 7.87
CA PRO A 142 14.93 -5.68 8.01
C PRO A 142 14.37 -4.25 7.95
N VAL A 143 14.86 -3.34 8.79
CA VAL A 143 14.31 -2.00 9.08
C VAL A 143 13.79 -1.20 7.86
N ALA A 144 14.39 -1.33 6.67
CA ALA A 144 13.87 -0.69 5.47
C ALA A 144 12.44 -1.15 5.10
N SER A 145 12.08 -2.42 5.33
CA SER A 145 10.73 -2.96 5.12
C SER A 145 9.79 -2.78 6.32
N ALA A 146 10.29 -2.24 7.44
CA ALA A 146 9.52 -1.99 8.65
C ALA A 146 8.92 -0.57 8.71
N VAL A 147 9.10 0.23 7.64
CA VAL A 147 8.44 1.52 7.45
C VAL A 147 7.16 1.30 6.65
N VAL A 148 6.21 0.61 7.28
CA VAL A 148 4.80 0.55 6.87
C VAL A 148 3.98 0.89 8.09
#